data_AF-A0A2J8K2E6-F1
#
_entry.id   AF-A0A2J8K2E6-F1
#
_cell.length_a   1.000
_cell.length_b   1.000
_cell.length_c   1.000
_cell.angle_alpha   90.00
_cell.angle_beta   90.00
_cell.angle_gamma   90.00
#
_symmetry.space_group_name_H-M   'P 1'
#
loop_
_entity.id
_entity.type
_entity.pdbx_description
1 polymer ?
#
loop_
_entity_poly.entity_id
_entity_poly.type
_entity_poly.pdbx_seq_one_letter_code
_entity_poly.pdbx_strand_id
1 'polypeptide(L)'
;MPPSGPRGTLLLLPLLLLLLLRAVLAVPLERGAPHKEETPATESPDTGLYYHRYLQEVIDVLETDGHFREKLQAANAEDIKSGKLSRELDFVSHHVRTKLDELKRQEVSRL
;
A
#
# COMPACT_ATOMS: atom_id res chain seq x y z
N MET A 1 -57.56 6.01 -25.22
CA MET A 1 -56.25 6.03 -25.92
C MET A 1 -55.20 6.46 -24.89
N PRO A 2 -54.11 5.69 -24.69
CA PRO A 2 -53.13 5.98 -23.64
C PRO A 2 -52.16 7.10 -24.05
N PRO A 3 -51.75 7.99 -23.12
CA PRO A 3 -50.73 9.00 -23.41
C PRO A 3 -49.33 8.35 -23.51
N SER A 4 -48.67 8.61 -24.62
CA SER A 4 -47.30 8.24 -24.94
C SER A 4 -46.30 8.94 -24.00
N GLY A 5 -45.72 8.19 -23.06
CA GLY A 5 -44.60 8.64 -22.25
C GLY A 5 -43.31 8.83 -23.06
N PRO A 6 -42.39 9.69 -22.60
CA PRO A 6 -41.18 10.06 -23.35
C PRO A 6 -40.20 8.87 -23.38
N ARG A 7 -40.17 8.15 -24.50
CA ARG A 7 -39.23 7.04 -24.77
C ARG A 7 -37.75 7.47 -24.79
N GLY A 8 -37.47 8.78 -24.80
CA GLY A 8 -36.12 9.33 -24.82
C GLY A 8 -35.39 9.27 -23.47
N THR A 9 -36.10 9.34 -22.33
CA THR A 9 -35.45 9.34 -21.01
C THR A 9 -34.93 7.95 -20.61
N LEU A 10 -35.55 6.89 -21.12
CA LEU A 10 -35.16 5.50 -20.84
C LEU A 10 -33.77 5.15 -21.44
N LEU A 11 -33.36 5.82 -22.52
CA LEU A 11 -32.05 5.63 -23.15
C LEU A 11 -30.98 6.62 -22.64
N LEU A 12 -31.40 7.78 -22.11
CA LEU A 12 -30.48 8.77 -21.54
C LEU A 12 -29.89 8.34 -20.20
N LEU A 13 -30.66 7.62 -19.37
CA LEU A 13 -30.21 7.13 -18.07
C LEU A 13 -29.07 6.10 -18.15
N PRO A 14 -29.13 5.05 -19.00
CA PRO A 14 -27.99 4.14 -19.16
C PRO A 14 -26.78 4.81 -19.84
N LEU A 15 -27.00 5.79 -20.73
CA LEU A 15 -25.92 6.55 -21.35
C LEU A 15 -25.18 7.43 -20.34
N LEU A 16 -25.92 8.09 -19.44
CA LEU A 16 -25.37 8.89 -18.35
C LEU A 16 -24.63 8.01 -17.33
N LEU A 17 -25.20 6.85 -16.99
CA LEU A 17 -24.57 5.88 -16.09
C LEU A 17 -23.25 5.34 -16.69
N LEU A 18 -23.23 5.05 -17.99
CA LEU A 18 -22.00 4.63 -18.70
C LEU A 18 -20.94 5.74 -18.70
N LEU A 19 -21.34 7.01 -18.87
CA LEU A 19 -20.44 8.16 -18.82
C LEU A 19 -19.81 8.33 -17.44
N LEU A 20 -20.61 8.21 -16.37
CA LEU A 20 -20.14 8.26 -14.98
C LEU A 20 -19.19 7.10 -14.67
N LEU A 21 -19.47 5.88 -15.17
CA LEU A 21 -18.62 4.72 -14.98
C LEU A 21 -17.24 4.87 -15.64
N ARG A 22 -17.18 5.49 -16.83
CA ARG A 22 -15.90 5.82 -17.50
C ARG A 22 -15.10 6.86 -16.75
N ALA A 23 -15.75 7.82 -16.08
CA ALA A 23 -15.07 8.83 -15.27
C ALA A 23 -14.42 8.22 -14.01
N VAL A 24 -15.05 7.23 -13.38
CA VAL A 24 -14.48 6.54 -12.20
C VAL A 24 -13.31 5.63 -12.57
N LEU A 25 -13.31 5.02 -13.76
CA LEU A 25 -12.19 4.19 -14.25
C LEU A 25 -10.99 5.01 -14.76
N ALA A 26 -11.15 6.32 -14.98
CA ALA A 26 -10.12 7.21 -15.50
C ALA A 26 -9.35 7.94 -14.40
N VAL A 27 -9.13 7.30 -13.25
CA VAL A 27 -8.10 7.76 -12.30
C VAL A 27 -6.75 7.60 -13.00
N PRO A 28 -6.04 8.71 -13.31
CA PRO A 28 -4.72 8.62 -13.88
C PRO A 28 -3.81 8.07 -12.78
N LEU A 29 -3.40 6.81 -12.92
CA LEU A 29 -2.26 6.28 -12.20
C LEU A 29 -1.01 6.93 -12.82
N GLU A 30 -0.64 8.11 -12.34
CA GLU A 30 0.65 8.76 -12.60
C GLU A 30 1.76 7.85 -12.06
N ARG A 31 2.28 6.99 -12.93
CA ARG A 31 3.37 6.08 -12.65
C ARG A 31 4.69 6.74 -13.04
N GLY A 32 5.32 7.39 -12.05
CA GLY A 32 6.77 7.50 -11.89
C GLY A 32 7.52 8.48 -12.82
N ALA A 33 7.88 9.65 -12.28
CA ALA A 33 9.09 10.35 -12.70
C ALA A 33 10.33 9.75 -11.97
N PRO A 34 11.52 9.73 -12.60
CA PRO A 34 12.68 9.04 -12.09
C PRO A 34 13.29 9.75 -10.89
N HIS A 35 13.81 8.93 -9.99
CA HIS A 35 14.65 9.22 -8.84
C HIS A 35 15.52 10.48 -9.03
N LYS A 36 15.20 11.54 -8.28
CA LYS A 36 16.16 12.59 -7.96
C LYS A 36 16.52 12.39 -6.50
N GLU A 37 17.71 11.87 -6.28
CA GLU A 37 18.39 11.88 -4.99
C GLU A 37 18.52 13.35 -4.55
N GLU A 38 17.60 13.81 -3.72
CA GLU A 38 17.85 14.92 -2.82
C GLU A 38 18.14 14.30 -1.46
N THR A 39 19.44 14.25 -1.13
CA THR A 39 20.00 14.06 0.21
C THR A 39 19.04 14.64 1.25
N PRO A 40 18.53 13.86 2.23
CA PRO A 40 17.62 14.47 3.17
C PRO A 40 18.45 15.37 4.07
N ALA A 41 17.99 16.62 4.10
CA ALA A 41 18.28 17.60 5.13
C ALA A 41 18.26 16.93 6.51
N THR A 42 18.94 17.55 7.46
CA THR A 42 18.86 17.24 8.88
C THR A 42 17.39 17.23 9.34
N GLU A 43 16.74 16.09 9.18
CA GLU A 43 15.37 15.83 9.61
C GLU A 43 15.40 15.77 11.15
N SER A 44 14.51 16.53 11.78
CA SER A 44 14.43 16.60 13.24
C SER A 44 13.89 15.28 13.81
N PRO A 45 14.50 14.71 14.88
CA PRO A 45 14.20 13.36 15.40
C PRO A 45 12.73 13.14 15.83
N ASP A 46 11.98 14.23 16.06
CA ASP A 46 10.60 14.19 16.57
C ASP A 46 9.51 14.04 15.48
N THR A 47 9.90 13.96 14.21
CA THR A 47 8.94 13.83 13.12
C THR A 47 8.59 12.35 12.93
N GLY A 48 7.31 11.98 13.10
CA GLY A 48 6.80 10.60 12.92
C GLY A 48 7.03 9.98 11.52
N LEU A 49 7.70 10.71 10.61
CA LEU A 49 8.25 10.26 9.34
C LEU A 49 9.26 9.12 9.50
N TYR A 50 10.05 9.12 10.57
CA TYR A 50 11.09 8.09 10.77
C TYR A 50 10.52 6.70 11.03
N TYR A 51 9.44 6.60 11.80
CA TYR A 51 8.78 5.33 12.05
C TYR A 51 8.13 4.77 10.78
N HIS A 52 7.59 5.66 9.92
CA HIS A 52 7.08 5.24 8.62
C HIS A 52 8.18 4.64 7.74
N ARG A 53 9.33 5.32 7.64
CA ARG A 53 10.49 4.82 6.90
C ARG A 53 10.99 3.48 7.45
N TYR A 54 11.12 3.35 8.78
CA TYR A 54 11.49 2.08 9.41
C TYR A 54 10.54 0.95 9.03
N LEU A 55 9.23 1.20 9.07
CA LEU A 55 8.24 0.19 8.67
C LEU A 55 8.35 -0.18 7.18
N GLN A 56 8.65 0.77 6.29
CA GLN A 56 8.91 0.48 4.88
C GLN A 56 10.14 -0.41 4.71
N GLU A 57 11.26 -0.08 5.35
CA GLU A 57 12.49 -0.89 5.28
C GLU A 57 12.26 -2.32 5.81
N VAL A 58 11.47 -2.46 6.88
CA VAL A 58 11.06 -3.78 7.41
C VAL A 58 10.24 -4.57 6.38
N ILE A 59 9.28 -3.92 5.71
CA ILE A 59 8.46 -4.56 4.67
C ILE A 59 9.33 -5.00 3.50
N ASP A 60 10.21 -4.13 3.01
CA ASP A 60 11.07 -4.43 1.87
C ASP A 60 11.95 -5.66 2.14
N VAL A 61 12.51 -5.77 3.35
CA VAL A 61 13.29 -6.94 3.76
C VAL A 61 12.42 -8.19 3.83
N LEU A 62 11.20 -8.09 4.36
CA LEU A 62 10.26 -9.20 4.44
C LEU A 62 9.79 -9.69 3.06
N GLU A 63 9.64 -8.80 2.08
CA GLU A 63 9.26 -9.14 0.71
C GLU A 63 10.35 -9.90 -0.06
N THR A 64 11.61 -9.85 0.40
CA THR A 64 12.69 -10.67 -0.18
C THR A 64 12.48 -12.17 0.06
N ASP A 65 11.69 -12.54 1.08
CA ASP A 65 11.33 -13.93 1.36
C ASP A 65 10.04 -14.31 0.62
N GLY A 66 10.15 -15.27 -0.31
CA GLY A 66 9.02 -15.67 -1.15
C GLY A 66 7.82 -16.18 -0.35
N HIS A 67 8.05 -16.97 0.70
CA HIS A 67 6.98 -17.54 1.53
C HIS A 67 6.27 -16.43 2.31
N PHE A 68 7.03 -15.55 2.97
CA PHE A 68 6.44 -14.46 3.72
C PHE A 68 5.74 -13.45 2.81
N ARG A 69 6.27 -13.17 1.63
CA ARG A 69 5.65 -12.27 0.64
C ARG A 69 4.25 -12.75 0.25
N GLU A 70 4.04 -14.04 0.06
CA GLU A 70 2.72 -14.60 -0.22
C GLU A 70 1.75 -14.37 0.95
N LYS A 71 2.22 -14.53 2.19
CA LYS A 71 1.42 -14.23 3.40
C LYS A 71 1.08 -12.75 3.50
N LEU A 72 2.03 -11.88 3.17
CA LEU A 72 1.85 -10.43 3.19
C LEU A 72 0.84 -9.97 2.14
N GLN A 73 0.87 -10.55 0.94
CA GLN A 73 -0.09 -10.25 -0.13
C GLN A 73 -1.50 -10.78 0.15
N ALA A 74 -1.62 -11.90 0.86
CA ALA A 74 -2.91 -12.48 1.24
C ALA A 74 -3.55 -11.81 2.47
N ALA A 75 -2.76 -11.07 3.26
CA ALA A 75 -3.23 -10.43 4.48
C ALA A 75 -3.90 -9.08 4.21
N ASN A 76 -4.98 -8.80 4.94
CA ASN A 76 -5.62 -7.49 4.91
C ASN A 76 -4.84 -6.50 5.80
N ALA A 77 -5.03 -5.20 5.58
CA ALA A 77 -4.41 -4.17 6.42
C ALA A 77 -4.75 -4.32 7.92
N GLU A 78 -5.94 -4.82 8.25
CA GLU A 78 -6.34 -5.12 9.63
C GLU A 78 -5.58 -6.32 10.22
N ASP A 79 -5.33 -7.36 9.43
CA ASP A 79 -4.55 -8.53 9.84
C ASP A 79 -3.09 -8.15 10.11
N ILE A 80 -2.54 -7.24 9.31
CA ILE A 80 -1.19 -6.70 9.49
C ILE A 80 -1.12 -5.88 10.79
N LYS A 81 -2.06 -4.95 10.99
CA LYS A 81 -2.09 -4.08 12.18
C LYS A 81 -2.39 -4.84 13.48
N SER A 82 -3.22 -5.88 13.41
CA SER A 82 -3.52 -6.73 14.56
C SER A 82 -2.38 -7.68 14.93
N GLY A 83 -1.32 -7.74 14.12
CA GLY A 83 -0.15 -8.58 14.37
C GLY A 83 -0.39 -10.06 14.09
N LYS A 84 -1.40 -10.42 13.28
CA LYS A 84 -1.68 -11.81 12.89
C LYS A 84 -0.50 -12.45 12.14
N LEU A 85 0.25 -11.65 11.39
CA LEU A 85 1.47 -12.05 10.67
C LEU A 85 2.69 -12.26 11.58
N SER A 86 2.63 -11.90 12.86
CA SER A 86 3.78 -12.03 13.77
C SER A 86 4.33 -13.46 13.83
N ARG A 87 3.45 -14.48 13.80
CA ARG A 87 3.84 -15.89 13.81
C ARG A 87 4.53 -16.33 12.52
N GLU A 88 4.27 -15.66 11.41
CA GLU A 88 4.89 -16.00 10.13
C GLU A 88 6.38 -15.59 10.08
N LEU A 89 6.81 -14.66 10.96
CA LEU A 89 8.22 -14.29 11.14
C LEU A 89 9.07 -15.48 11.63
N ASP A 90 8.46 -16.44 12.32
CA ASP A 90 9.12 -17.68 12.78
C ASP A 90 9.39 -18.68 11.64
N PHE A 91 8.95 -18.38 10.41
CA PHE A 91 9.24 -19.18 9.21
C PHE A 91 10.12 -18.47 8.18
N VAL A 92 10.43 -17.18 8.35
CA VAL A 92 11.34 -16.47 7.43
C VAL A 92 12.76 -17.04 7.48
N SER A 93 13.48 -16.94 6.36
CA SER A 93 14.88 -17.36 6.30
C SER A 93 15.77 -16.66 7.33
N HIS A 94 16.83 -17.34 7.78
CA HIS A 94 17.76 -16.81 8.79
C HIS A 94 18.35 -15.46 8.38
N HIS A 95 18.73 -15.30 7.10
CA HIS A 95 19.27 -14.05 6.57
C HIS A 95 18.32 -12.87 6.74
N VAL A 96 17.02 -13.11 6.49
CA VAL A 96 15.98 -12.09 6.67
C VAL A 96 15.84 -11.73 8.14
N ARG A 97 15.85 -12.71 9.05
CA ARG A 97 15.84 -12.42 10.50
C ARG A 97 17.02 -11.57 10.95
N THR A 98 18.23 -11.91 10.52
CA THR A 98 19.43 -11.14 10.85
C THR A 98 19.30 -9.69 10.39
N LYS A 99 18.80 -9.44 9.17
CA LYS A 99 18.54 -8.09 8.67
C LYS A 99 17.47 -7.34 9.48
N LEU A 100 16.38 -8.01 9.84
CA LEU A 100 15.33 -7.41 10.67
C LEU A 100 15.85 -7.04 12.07
N ASP A 101 16.70 -7.88 12.65
CA ASP A 101 17.36 -7.58 13.92
C ASP A 101 18.32 -6.38 13.81
N GLU A 102 19.04 -6.25 12.70
CA GLU A 102 19.88 -5.08 12.41
C GLU A 102 19.06 -3.79 12.27
N LEU A 103 17.98 -3.81 11.47
CA LEU A 103 17.07 -2.68 11.34
C LEU A 103 16.48 -2.26 12.69
N LYS A 104 16.02 -3.25 13.48
CA LYS A 104 15.51 -2.98 14.83
C LYS A 104 16.57 -2.36 15.73
N ARG A 105 17.83 -2.82 15.67
CA ARG A 105 18.93 -2.22 16.46
C ARG A 105 19.20 -0.79 16.04
N GLN A 106 19.17 -0.49 14.74
CA GLN A 106 19.35 0.87 14.23
C GLN A 106 18.21 1.78 14.71
N GLU A 107 16.97 1.31 14.64
CA GLU A 107 15.78 2.02 15.12
C GLU A 107 15.90 2.35 16.62
N VAL A 108 16.24 1.36 17.43
CA VAL A 108 16.41 1.53 18.87
C VAL A 108 17.59 2.44 19.20
N SER A 109 18.68 2.42 18.42
CA SER A 109 19.82 3.32 18.62
C SER A 109 19.52 4.77 18.25
N ARG A 110 18.49 5.02 17.43
CA ARG A 110 18.07 6.38 17.03
C ARG A 110 17.20 7.05 18.10
N LEU A 111 16.32 6.26 18.75
CA LEU A 111 15.41 6.71 19.81
C LEU A 111 16.16 7.08 21.09
#